data_AF-Q8VNK4-F1
#
_entry.id   AF-Q8VNK4-F1
#
_cell.length_a   1.000
_cell.length_b   1.000
_cell.length_c   1.000
_cell.angle_alpha   90.00
_cell.angle_beta   90.00
_cell.angle_gamma   90.00
#
_symmetry.space_group_name_H-M   'P 1'
#
loop_
_entity.id
_entity.type
_entity.pdbx_description
1 polymer ?
#
loop_
_entity_poly.entity_id
_entity_poly.type
_entity_poly.pdbx_seq_one_letter_code
_entity_poly.pdbx_strand_id
1 'polypeptide(L)' 'WLNTPFAQLHWYGKEVRAGRKVGHINLSHLNKAVIIQQLEKLRSELPE' A
#
# COMPACT_ATOMS: atom_id res chain seq x y z
N TRP A 1 -2.62 0.77 -11.75
CA TRP A 1 -2.40 2.08 -11.10
C TRP A 1 -1.33 1.96 -10.02
N LEU A 2 -1.49 1.11 -8.99
CA LEU A 2 -0.40 0.79 -8.07
C LEU A 2 0.67 -0.07 -8.76
N ASN A 3 1.84 0.52 -9.06
CA ASN A 3 2.97 -0.16 -9.70
C ASN A 3 4.17 -0.22 -8.73
N THR A 4 3.96 -0.88 -7.60
CA THR A 4 4.98 -1.06 -6.56
C THR A 4 5.28 -2.55 -6.44
N PRO A 5 6.54 -2.97 -6.68
CA PRO A 5 6.93 -4.37 -6.55
C PRO A 5 6.59 -4.93 -5.17
N PHE A 6 6.21 -6.21 -5.14
CA PHE A 6 5.90 -6.94 -3.91
C PHE A 6 4.72 -6.39 -3.09
N ALA A 7 3.98 -5.44 -3.66
CA ALA A 7 2.74 -4.95 -3.09
C ALA A 7 1.56 -5.81 -3.54
N GLN A 8 0.71 -6.19 -2.60
CA GLN A 8 -0.59 -6.81 -2.85
C GLN A 8 -1.67 -5.86 -2.37
N LEU A 9 -2.51 -5.39 -3.31
CA LEU A 9 -3.64 -4.52 -3.02
C LEU A 9 -4.87 -5.36 -2.68
N HIS A 10 -5.46 -5.13 -1.52
CA HIS A 10 -6.72 -5.71 -1.09
C HIS A 10 -7.77 -4.60 -0.96
N TRP A 11 -8.66 -4.51 -1.95
CA TRP A 11 -9.77 -3.57 -1.95
C TRP A 11 -11.05 -4.24 -1.44
N TYR A 12 -11.77 -3.58 -0.52
CA TYR A 12 -12.99 -4.16 0.07
C TYR A 12 -14.26 -3.91 -0.74
N GLY A 13 -14.20 -3.11 -1.82
CA GLY A 13 -15.39 -2.75 -2.59
C GLY A 13 -16.41 -1.89 -1.83
N LYS A 14 -15.99 -1.29 -0.71
CA LYS A 14 -16.84 -0.40 0.10
C LYS A 14 -16.85 1.00 -0.50
N GLU A 15 -17.97 1.71 -0.32
CA GLU A 15 -18.05 3.13 -0.63
C GLU A 15 -17.01 3.93 0.17
N VAL A 16 -16.34 4.88 -0.50
CA VAL A 16 -15.32 5.75 0.08
C VAL A 16 -16.01 6.87 0.87
N ARG A 17 -15.76 6.92 2.18
CA ARG A 17 -16.24 7.95 3.11
C ARG A 17 -15.14 8.30 4.10
N ALA A 18 -15.17 9.53 4.64
CA ALA A 18 -14.15 10.00 5.59
C ALA A 18 -14.00 9.03 6.79
N GLY A 19 -12.76 8.68 7.12
CA GLY A 19 -12.41 7.76 8.23
C GLY A 19 -12.75 6.27 8.01
N ARG A 20 -13.39 5.89 6.89
CA ARG A 20 -13.76 4.49 6.62
C ARG A 20 -12.60 3.73 5.99
N LYS A 21 -12.24 2.58 6.59
CA LYS A 21 -11.28 1.63 5.99
C LYS A 21 -11.89 0.96 4.75
N VAL A 22 -11.30 1.22 3.59
CA VAL A 22 -11.76 0.73 2.26
C VAL A 22 -10.86 -0.34 1.65
N GLY A 23 -9.69 -0.58 2.24
CA GLY A 23 -8.76 -1.61 1.82
C GLY A 23 -7.48 -1.58 2.63
N HIS A 24 -6.47 -2.31 2.17
CA HIS A 24 -5.11 -2.27 2.67
C HIS A 24 -4.12 -2.74 1.59
N ILE A 25 -2.84 -2.44 1.80
CA ILE A 25 -1.74 -2.91 0.95
C ILE A 25 -0.82 -3.75 1.83
N ASN A 26 -0.52 -4.98 1.38
CA ASN A 26 0.49 -5.82 2.01
C ASN A 26 1.80 -5.72 1.23
N LEU A 27 2.93 -5.59 1.93
CA LEU A 27 4.28 -5.65 1.37
C LEU A 27 5.03 -6.83 1.98
N SER A 28 5.63 -7.68 1.14
CA SER A 28 6.39 -8.84 1.61
C SER A 28 7.60 -9.12 0.74
N HIS A 29 8.78 -9.15 1.34
CA HIS A 29 10.03 -9.50 0.67
C HIS A 29 11.03 -10.04 1.69
N LEU A 30 11.91 -10.97 1.27
CA LEU A 30 12.89 -11.59 2.19
C LEU A 30 13.92 -10.59 2.72
N ASN A 31 14.29 -9.61 1.90
CA ASN A 31 15.20 -8.53 2.28
C ASN A 31 14.42 -7.32 2.83
N LYS A 32 14.66 -6.99 4.11
CA LYS A 32 14.06 -5.85 4.81
C LYS A 32 14.38 -4.50 4.16
N ALA A 33 15.58 -4.33 3.59
CA ALA A 33 15.95 -3.08 2.93
C ALA A 33 15.03 -2.77 1.73
N VAL A 34 14.62 -3.81 1.00
CA VAL A 34 13.67 -3.68 -0.11
C VAL A 34 12.29 -3.26 0.41
N ILE A 35 11.83 -3.85 1.53
CA ILE A 35 10.55 -3.46 2.16
C ILE A 35 10.57 -1.98 2.55
N ILE A 36 11.63 -1.53 3.23
CA ILE A 36 11.79 -0.13 3.65
C ILE A 36 11.76 0.80 2.44
N GLN A 37 12.50 0.47 1.38
CA GLN A 37 12.50 1.26 0.15
C GLN A 37 11.10 1.37 -0.48
N GLN A 38 10.33 0.27 -0.52
CA GLN A 38 8.97 0.32 -1.06
C GLN A 38 8.02 1.11 -0.16
N LEU A 39 8.18 1.04 1.17
CA LEU A 39 7.40 1.84 2.12
C LEU A 39 7.65 3.34 1.93
N GLU A 40 8.91 3.76 1.80
CA GLU A 40 9.24 5.17 1.54
C GLU A 40 8.70 5.65 0.19
N LYS A 41 8.76 4.79 -0.84
CA LYS A 41 8.11 5.09 -2.13
C LYS A 41 6.60 5.29 -1.96
N LEU A 42 5.90 4.33 -1.33
CA LEU A 42 4.45 4.42 -1.13
C LEU A 42 4.04 5.64 -0.30
N ARG A 43 4.84 6.01 0.71
CA ARG A 43 4.60 7.21 1.51
C ARG A 43 4.53 8.48 0.65
N SER A 44 5.31 8.56 -0.43
CA SER A 44 5.27 9.70 -1.36
C SER A 44 4.12 9.65 -2.37
N GLU A 45 3.53 8.47 -2.60
CA GLU A 45 2.46 8.26 -3.59
C GLU A 45 1.05 8.27 -2.97
N LEU A 46 0.94 8.05 -1.65
CA LEU A 46 -0.33 7.98 -0.94
C LEU A 46 -0.67 9.32 -0.25
N PRO A 47 -1.96 9.67 -0.13
CA PRO A 47 -2.41 10.83 0.65
C PRO A 47 -2.04 10.70 2.14
N GLU A 48 -1.90 11.84 2.82
CA GLU A 48 -1.75 11.93 4.29
C GLU A 48 -3.00 11.49 5.06
#